data_AF-A0A6L9JQE9-F1
#
_entry.id   AF-A0A6L9JQE9-F1
#
_cell.length_a   1.000
_cell.length_b   1.000
_cell.length_c   1.000
_cell.angle_alpha   90.00
_cell.angle_beta   90.00
_cell.angle_gamma   90.00
#
_symmetry.space_group_name_H-M   'P 1'
#
loop_
_entity.id
_entity.type
_entity.pdbx_description
1 polymer ?
#
loop_
_entity_poly.entity_id
_entity_poly.type
_entity_poly.pdbx_seq_one_letter_code
_entity_poly.pdbx_strand_id
1 'polypeptide(L)'
;MPSHFYPDDGKWIQEMLLSLDPSTRGKITVRYAEVYQAAWDEEPISYRKDNAARRAANIRLREFVRKYARASQGYTEKPQLVKEKRV
;
A
#
# COMPACT_ATOMS: atom_id res chain seq x y z
N MET A 1 -1.57 -12.37 -4.69
CA MET A 1 -0.23 -12.04 -4.15
C MET A 1 0.53 -11.24 -5.22
N PRO A 2 1.39 -10.25 -4.88
CA PRO A 2 2.17 -9.49 -5.87
C PRO A 2 3.15 -10.38 -6.64
N SER A 3 3.52 -9.99 -7.86
CA SER A 3 4.51 -10.70 -8.67
C SER A 3 5.94 -10.54 -8.15
N HIS A 4 6.26 -9.37 -7.62
CA HIS A 4 7.54 -9.05 -6.98
C HIS A 4 7.31 -8.71 -5.51
N PHE A 5 7.91 -9.48 -4.62
CA PHE A 5 7.94 -9.24 -3.18
C PHE A 5 9.05 -10.09 -2.55
N TYR A 6 9.48 -9.71 -1.35
CA TYR A 6 10.42 -10.52 -0.58
C TYR A 6 9.67 -11.65 0.16
N PRO A 7 10.07 -12.92 0.06
CA PRO A 7 9.31 -14.08 0.56
C PRO A 7 8.85 -13.96 2.02
N ASP A 8 9.72 -13.51 2.92
CA ASP A 8 9.41 -13.38 4.36
C ASP A 8 8.30 -12.38 4.66
N ASP A 9 8.12 -11.38 3.79
CA ASP A 9 7.06 -10.38 3.93
C ASP A 9 5.71 -10.92 3.43
N GLY A 10 5.69 -12.11 2.79
CA GLY A 10 4.52 -12.66 2.10
C GLY A 10 3.28 -12.75 2.97
N LYS A 11 3.43 -13.29 4.19
CA LYS A 11 2.32 -13.40 5.16
C LYS A 11 1.78 -12.02 5.54
N TRP A 12 2.67 -11.07 5.84
CA TRP A 12 2.28 -9.72 6.23
C TRP A 12 1.57 -8.96 5.10
N ILE A 13 2.08 -9.06 3.87
CA ILE A 13 1.46 -8.45 2.69
C ILE A 13 0.06 -9.02 2.47
N GLN A 14 -0.11 -10.34 2.60
CA GLN A 14 -1.42 -10.98 2.47
C GLN A 14 -2.41 -10.46 3.51
N GLU A 15 -2.00 -10.38 4.78
CA GLU A 15 -2.83 -9.82 5.86
C GLU A 15 -3.24 -8.36 5.57
N MET A 16 -2.30 -7.54 5.10
CA MET A 16 -2.58 -6.15 4.70
C MET A 16 -3.57 -6.07 3.54
N LEU A 17 -3.42 -6.89 2.51
CA LEU A 17 -4.35 -6.92 1.38
C LEU A 17 -5.74 -7.40 1.80
N LEU A 18 -5.85 -8.39 2.69
CA LEU A 18 -7.13 -8.89 3.19
C LEU A 18 -7.91 -7.85 4.00
N SER A 19 -7.24 -6.86 4.58
CA SER A 19 -7.91 -5.73 5.26
C SER A 19 -8.63 -4.76 4.32
N LEU A 20 -8.34 -4.81 3.02
CA LEU A 20 -8.96 -3.98 2.00
C LEU A 20 -10.17 -4.67 1.38
N ASP A 21 -11.02 -3.92 0.70
CA ASP A 21 -12.14 -4.47 -0.07
C ASP A 21 -11.62 -5.31 -1.27
N PRO A 22 -12.37 -6.35 -1.70
CA PRO A 22 -11.93 -7.23 -2.79
C PRO A 22 -11.62 -6.51 -4.11
N SER A 23 -12.32 -5.41 -4.41
CA SER A 23 -12.16 -4.67 -5.67
C SER A 23 -10.84 -3.88 -5.72
N THR A 24 -10.39 -3.37 -4.57
CA THR A 24 -9.15 -2.60 -4.42
C THR A 24 -7.93 -3.50 -4.32
N ARG A 25 -8.06 -4.72 -3.75
CA ARG A 25 -6.96 -5.67 -3.56
C ARG A 25 -6.13 -5.91 -4.81
N GLY A 26 -6.78 -6.16 -5.95
CA GLY A 26 -6.09 -6.44 -7.21
C GLY A 26 -5.22 -5.26 -7.67
N LYS A 27 -5.77 -4.04 -7.62
CA LYS A 27 -5.07 -2.81 -8.00
C LYS A 27 -3.86 -2.55 -7.10
N ILE A 28 -4.04 -2.70 -5.78
CA ILE A 28 -2.96 -2.49 -4.81
C ILE A 28 -1.88 -3.57 -4.92
N THR A 29 -2.26 -4.80 -5.25
CA THR A 29 -1.32 -5.90 -5.49
C THR A 29 -0.38 -5.58 -6.65
N VAL A 30 -0.92 -5.08 -7.78
CA VAL A 30 -0.11 -4.67 -8.93
C VAL A 30 0.77 -3.48 -8.57
N ARG A 31 0.19 -2.45 -7.96
CA ARG A 31 0.93 -1.23 -7.59
C ARG A 31 2.05 -1.49 -6.58
N TYR A 32 1.86 -2.46 -5.68
CA TYR A 32 2.91 -2.91 -4.77
C TYR A 32 4.12 -3.46 -5.55
N ALA A 33 3.87 -4.37 -6.50
CA ALA A 33 4.93 -4.98 -7.31
C ALA A 33 5.70 -3.94 -8.15
N GLU A 34 4.98 -2.98 -8.73
CA GLU A 34 5.60 -1.87 -9.49
C GLU A 34 6.55 -1.05 -8.61
N VAL A 35 6.15 -0.73 -7.38
CA VAL A 35 6.98 0.05 -6.45
C VAL A 35 8.18 -0.76 -5.96
N TYR A 36 7.98 -2.05 -5.70
CA TYR A 36 9.07 -2.96 -5.35
C TYR A 36 10.13 -2.98 -6.46
N GLN A 37 9.70 -3.23 -7.70
CA GLN A 37 10.60 -3.32 -8.86
C GLN A 37 11.30 -1.98 -9.13
N ALA A 38 10.59 -0.86 -9.09
CA ALA A 38 11.20 0.46 -9.31
C ALA A 38 12.31 0.77 -8.28
N ALA A 39 12.05 0.51 -6.99
CA ALA A 39 13.04 0.74 -5.94
C ALA A 39 14.21 -0.26 -5.99
N TRP A 40 13.97 -1.47 -6.52
CA TRP A 40 15.02 -2.46 -6.79
C TRP A 40 15.96 -2.00 -7.91
N ASP A 41 15.39 -1.45 -8.98
CA ASP A 41 16.12 -1.01 -10.17
C ASP A 41 16.90 0.28 -9.90
N GLU A 42 16.37 1.16 -9.03
CA GLU A 42 17.03 2.41 -8.61
C GLU A 42 18.21 2.19 -7.66
N GLU A 43 18.20 1.16 -6.81
CA GLU A 43 19.27 0.92 -5.84
C GLU A 43 20.55 0.40 -6.55
N PRO A 44 21.67 1.14 -6.53
CA PRO A 44 22.88 0.73 -7.23
C PRO A 44 23.61 -0.44 -6.55
N ILE A 45 23.42 -0.63 -5.25
CA ILE A 45 24.18 -1.61 -4.46
C ILE A 45 23.41 -2.93 -4.40
N SER A 46 23.93 -3.95 -5.09
CA SER A 46 23.28 -5.27 -5.27
C SER A 46 22.73 -5.89 -3.99
N TYR A 47 23.51 -5.94 -2.91
CA TYR A 47 23.10 -6.55 -1.64
C TYR A 47 22.10 -5.71 -0.83
N ARG A 48 21.86 -4.45 -1.24
CA ARG A 48 20.88 -3.56 -0.59
C ARG A 48 19.53 -3.55 -1.31
N LYS A 49 19.47 -4.03 -2.55
CA LYS A 49 18.29 -3.95 -3.41
C LYS A 49 17.03 -4.51 -2.75
N ASP A 50 17.10 -5.70 -2.16
CA ASP A 50 15.97 -6.31 -1.43
C ASP A 50 15.45 -5.41 -0.32
N ASN A 51 16.36 -4.88 0.49
CA ASN A 51 16.01 -4.04 1.62
C ASN A 51 15.47 -2.67 1.19
N ALA A 52 15.96 -2.09 0.09
CA ALA A 52 15.43 -0.86 -0.48
C ALA A 52 14.02 -1.09 -1.03
N ALA A 53 13.85 -2.11 -1.88
CA ALA A 53 12.60 -2.46 -2.53
C ALA A 53 11.49 -2.79 -1.53
N ARG A 54 11.77 -3.69 -0.58
CA ARG A 54 10.80 -4.07 0.46
C ARG A 54 10.41 -2.90 1.34
N ARG A 55 11.37 -2.03 1.71
CA ARG A 55 11.09 -0.84 2.54
C ARG A 55 10.14 0.10 1.82
N ALA A 56 10.42 0.43 0.56
CA ALA A 56 9.59 1.33 -0.24
C ALA A 56 8.16 0.79 -0.41
N ALA A 57 8.04 -0.48 -0.82
CA ALA A 57 6.75 -1.10 -1.07
C ALA A 57 5.93 -1.30 0.23
N ASN A 58 6.56 -1.76 1.31
CA ASN A 58 5.87 -2.03 2.59
C ASN A 58 5.41 -0.74 3.28
N ILE A 59 6.21 0.33 3.25
CA ILE A 59 5.77 1.64 3.79
C ILE A 59 4.52 2.11 3.05
N ARG A 60 4.55 2.09 1.72
CA ARG A 60 3.44 2.55 0.89
C ARG A 60 2.17 1.73 1.12
N LEU A 61 2.28 0.40 1.20
CA LEU A 61 1.15 -0.49 1.48
C LEU A 61 0.53 -0.19 2.84
N ARG A 62 1.38 -0.04 3.87
CA ARG A 62 0.93 0.26 5.23
C ARG A 62 0.21 1.60 5.32
N GLU A 63 0.73 2.64 4.68
CA GLU A 63 0.10 3.95 4.64
C GLU A 63 -1.25 3.92 3.93
N PHE A 64 -1.34 3.20 2.81
CA PHE A 64 -2.59 3.03 2.09
C PHE A 64 -3.64 2.32 2.95
N VAL A 65 -3.29 1.18 3.54
CA VAL A 65 -4.17 0.41 4.43
C VAL A 65 -4.63 1.27 5.60
N ARG A 66 -3.73 1.99 6.28
CA ARG A 66 -4.10 2.87 7.40
C ARG A 66 -5.10 3.95 7.02
N LYS A 67 -4.98 4.53 5.82
CA LYS A 67 -5.87 5.60 5.34
C LYS A 67 -7.23 5.08 4.87
N TYR A 68 -7.26 3.92 4.21
CA TYR A 68 -8.43 3.50 3.45
C TYR A 68 -9.12 2.23 3.99
N ALA A 69 -8.50 1.43 4.84
CA ALA A 69 -9.12 0.19 5.33
C ALA A 69 -10.41 0.44 6.13
N ARG A 70 -10.48 1.53 6.92
CA ARG A 70 -11.70 1.93 7.62
C ARG A 70 -12.84 2.24 6.65
N ALA A 71 -12.55 2.98 5.59
CA ALA A 71 -13.52 3.27 4.53
C ALA A 71 -13.96 1.99 3.80
N SER A 72 -13.03 1.06 3.52
CA SER A 72 -13.33 -0.26 2.93
C SER A 72 -14.22 -1.13 3.82
N GLN A 73 -14.24 -0.89 5.13
CA GLN A 73 -15.11 -1.59 6.09
C GLN A 73 -16.48 -0.92 6.28
N GLY A 74 -16.80 0.11 5.49
CA GLY A 74 -18.08 0.83 5.58
C GLY A 74 -18.11 1.93 6.64
N TYR A 75 -17.03 2.11 7.40
CA TYR A 75 -16.88 3.24 8.32
C TYR A 75 -16.50 4.49 7.53
N THR A 76 -17.51 5.16 6.98
CA THR A 76 -17.39 6.46 6.33
C THR A 76 -17.96 7.54 7.23
N GLU A 77 -17.17 8.57 7.52
CA GLU A 77 -17.63 9.73 8.26
C GLU A 77 -18.53 10.60 7.35
N LYS A 78 -19.51 11.29 7.95
CA LYS A 78 -20.35 12.24 7.21
C LYS A 78 -19.46 13.35 6.61
N PRO A 79 -19.71 13.77 5.36
CA PRO A 79 -18.93 14.84 4.75
C PRO A 79 -18.97 16.10 5.60
N GLN A 80 -17.80 16.73 5.80
CA GLN A 80 -17.70 17.98 6.54
C GLN A 80 -18.39 19.09 5.74
N LEU A 81 -19.41 19.72 6.34
CA LEU A 81 -20.05 20.90 5.78
C LEU A 81 -19.05 22.06 5.85
N VAL A 82 -18.69 22.61 4.68
CA VAL A 82 -17.86 23.81 4.60
C VAL A 82 -18.62 24.95 5.25
N LYS A 83 -18.03 25.57 6.28
CA LYS A 83 -18.59 26.80 6.86
C LYS A 83 -18.45 27.90 5.81
N GLU A 84 -19.60 28.36 5.31
CA GLU A 84 -19.71 29.51 4.41
C GLU A 84 -18.99 30.71 5.04
N LYS A 85 -17.96 31.25 4.36
CA LYS A 85 -17.31 32.48 4.79
C LYS A 85 -18.36 33.58 4.71
N ARG A 86 -18.79 34.11 5.86
CA ARG A 86 -19.53 35.37 5.89
C ARG A 86 -18.63 36.47 5.33
N VAL A 87 -19.07 37.03 4.20
CA VAL A 87 -18.51 38.22 3.54
C VAL A 87 -18.73 39.44 4.42
#